data_AF-A0A2M8KTF4-F1
#
_entry.id   AF-A0A2M8KTF4-F1
#
_cell.length_a   1.000
_cell.length_b   1.000
_cell.length_c   1.000
_cell.angle_alpha   90.00
_cell.angle_beta   90.00
_cell.angle_gamma   90.00
#
_symmetry.space_group_name_H-M   'P 1'
#
loop_
_entity.id
_entity.type
_entity.pdbx_description
1 polymer ?
#
loop_
_entity_poly.entity_id
_entity_poly.type
_entity_poly.pdbx_seq_one_letter_code
_entity_poly.pdbx_strand_id
1 'polypeptide(L)' 'MGHKFIFTNKAKNDLKRLGDNVVIRISKKLAWIEEQQYPLRSGLLLTDSHIGDIRFRVGVYRVIADIDHDKKY' A
#
# COMPACT_ATOMS: atom_id res chain seq x y z
N MET A 1 -13.86 -1.26 10.60
CA MET A 1 -13.54 -0.15 9.67
C MET A 1 -12.46 -0.68 8.73
N GLY A 2 -12.68 -0.65 7.42
CA GLY A 2 -11.78 -1.25 6.44
C GLY A 2 -11.15 -0.19 5.54
N HIS A 3 -9.84 -0.29 5.31
CA HIS A 3 -9.16 0.46 4.25
C HIS A 3 -9.00 -0.47 3.05
N LYS A 4 -9.13 0.10 1.85
CA LYS A 4 -8.91 -0.61 0.59
C LYS A 4 -7.81 0.11 -0.18
N PHE A 5 -6.88 -0.64 -0.75
CA PHE A 5 -5.86 -0.13 -1.65
C PHE A 5 -6.48 0.20 -3.01
N ILE A 6 -6.20 1.41 -3.48
CA ILE A 6 -6.53 1.86 -4.83
C ILE A 6 -5.22 2.17 -5.53
N PHE A 7 -4.95 1.50 -6.65
CA PHE A 7 -3.71 1.68 -7.39
C PHE A 7 -3.84 2.82 -8.40
N THR A 8 -2.97 3.82 -8.25
CA THR A 8 -2.77 4.85 -9.27
C THR A 8 -2.24 4.24 -10.57
N ASN A 9 -2.37 4.95 -11.69
CA ASN A 9 -1.80 4.52 -12.97
C ASN A 9 -0.27 4.36 -12.88
N LYS A 10 0.41 5.21 -12.09
CA LYS A 10 1.83 5.07 -11.80
C LYS A 10 2.13 3.75 -11.07
N ALA A 11 1.42 3.45 -9.98
CA ALA A 11 1.61 2.21 -9.24
C ALA A 11 1.34 0.95 -10.09
N LYS A 12 0.34 1.00 -10.98
CA LYS A 12 0.09 -0.09 -11.94
C LYS A 12 1.26 -0.29 -12.89
N ASN A 13 1.86 0.79 -13.39
CA ASN A 13 3.03 0.71 -14.27
C ASN A 13 4.28 0.25 -13.51
N ASP A 14 4.45 0.67 -12.25
CA ASP A 14 5.53 0.21 -11.40
C ASP A 14 5.42 -1.31 -11.15
N LEU A 15 4.22 -1.82 -10.83
CA LEU A 15 3.98 -3.26 -10.69
C LEU A 15 4.28 -4.03 -11.97
N LYS A 16 3.85 -3.53 -13.15
CA LYS A 16 4.11 -4.18 -14.44
C LYS A 16 5.60 -4.31 -14.78
N ARG A 17 6.44 -3.43 -14.23
CA ARG A 17 7.91 -3.48 -14.41
C ARG A 17 8.57 -4.51 -13.49
N LEU A 18 7.84 -5.02 -12.50
CA LEU A 18 8.29 -6.10 -11.63
C LEU A 18 7.92 -7.45 -12.25
N GLY A 19 8.70 -8.50 -11.95
CA GLY A 19 8.35 -9.85 -12.38
C GLY A 19 7.08 -10.36 -11.70
N ASP A 20 6.36 -11.27 -12.36
CA ASP A 20 5.04 -11.76 -11.92
C ASP A 20 5.04 -12.27 -10.47
N ASN A 21 6.07 -13.01 -10.07
CA ASN A 21 6.21 -13.51 -8.70
C ASN A 21 6.26 -12.39 -7.65
N VAL A 22 6.89 -11.27 -7.99
CA VAL A 22 6.97 -10.10 -7.11
C VAL A 22 5.61 -9.41 -7.02
N VAL A 23 4.92 -9.24 -8.15
CA VAL A 23 3.57 -8.65 -8.20
C VAL A 23 2.61 -9.48 -7.35
N ILE A 24 2.58 -10.80 -7.54
CA ILE A 24 1.74 -11.71 -6.76
C ILE A 24 2.02 -11.58 -5.26
N ARG A 25 3.29 -11.52 -4.86
CA ARG A 25 3.67 -11.36 -3.45
C ARG A 25 3.21 -10.03 -2.87
N ILE A 26 3.36 -8.93 -3.62
CA ILE A 26 2.90 -7.60 -3.20
C ILE A 26 1.38 -7.60 -3.08
N SER A 27 0.65 -8.09 -4.09
CA SER A 27 -0.82 -8.15 -4.08
C SER A 27 -1.34 -8.97 -2.90
N LYS A 28 -0.77 -10.15 -2.62
CA LYS A 28 -1.15 -10.98 -1.46
C LYS A 28 -0.90 -10.25 -0.14
N LYS A 29 0.22 -9.55 -0.01
CA LYS A 29 0.52 -8.81 1.22
C LYS A 29 -0.44 -7.64 1.43
N LEU A 30 -0.80 -6.92 0.37
CA LEU A 30 -1.75 -5.82 0.44
C LEU A 30 -3.15 -6.33 0.78
N ALA A 31 -3.63 -7.41 0.15
CA ALA A 31 -4.90 -8.04 0.51
C ALA A 31 -4.96 -8.45 1.99
N TRP A 32 -3.90 -9.10 2.49
CA TRP A 32 -3.80 -9.44 3.91
C TRP A 32 -3.84 -8.22 4.83
N ILE A 33 -3.29 -7.07 4.42
CA ILE A 33 -3.34 -5.80 5.18
C ILE A 33 -4.78 -5.27 5.23
N GLU A 34 -5.53 -5.33 4.12
CA GLU A 34 -6.94 -4.89 4.07
C GLU A 34 -7.84 -5.69 5.02
N GLU A 35 -7.53 -6.97 5.23
CA GLU A 35 -8.25 -7.87 6.13
C GLU A 35 -7.94 -7.63 7.61
N GLN A 36 -6.92 -6.83 7.95
CA GLN A 36 -6.58 -6.55 9.34
C GLN A 36 -7.61 -5.64 10.00
N GLN A 37 -7.82 -5.82 11.31
CA GLN A 37 -8.67 -4.93 12.10
C GLN A 37 -8.18 -3.47 12.09
N TYR A 38 -6.86 -3.27 12.01
CA TYR A 38 -6.21 -1.96 11.96
C TYR A 38 -5.14 -1.90 10.84
N PRO A 39 -5.54 -1.76 9.56
CA PRO A 39 -4.63 -1.85 8.41
C PRO A 39 -3.42 -0.91 8.49
N LEU A 40 -3.64 0.32 8.96
CA LEU A 40 -2.60 1.35 9.07
C LEU A 40 -1.46 0.97 10.05
N ARG A 41 -1.71 0.08 11.02
CA ARG A 41 -0.66 -0.42 11.95
C ARG A 41 0.35 -1.34 11.26
N SER A 42 0.05 -1.82 10.05
CA SER A 42 0.96 -2.68 9.28
C SER A 42 2.06 -1.89 8.56
N GLY A 43 2.01 -0.56 8.60
CA GLY A 43 2.96 0.33 7.93
C GLY A 43 3.61 1.31 8.89
N LEU A 44 4.56 2.09 8.36
CA LEU A 44 5.20 3.20 9.05
C LEU A 44 4.77 4.51 8.38
N LEU A 45 4.32 5.47 9.19
CA LEU A 45 4.06 6.83 8.71
C LEU A 45 5.35 7.46 8.19
N LEU A 46 5.26 8.15 7.07
CA LEU A 46 6.34 8.95 6.53
C LEU A 46 6.26 10.37 7.07
N THR A 47 7.42 10.99 7.26
CA THR A 47 7.52 12.37 7.76
C THR A 47 7.43 13.41 6.64
N ASP A 48 7.71 12.99 5.40
CA ASP A 48 7.67 13.84 4.21
C ASP A 48 6.45 13.48 3.36
N SER A 49 5.44 14.35 3.41
CA SER A 49 4.17 14.16 2.72
C SER A 49 4.27 14.25 1.20
N HIS A 50 5.37 14.79 0.63
CA HIS A 50 5.58 14.78 -0.82
C HIS A 50 5.84 13.37 -1.37
N ILE A 51 6.28 12.45 -0.52
CA ILE A 51 6.54 11.05 -0.88
C ILE A 51 5.25 10.22 -0.74
N GLY A 52 4.45 10.53 0.27
CA GLY A 52 3.18 9.94 0.62
C GLY A 52 3.03 9.81 2.14
N ASP A 53 1.91 9.26 2.61
CA ASP A 53 1.60 9.26 4.05
C ASP A 53 2.15 8.05 4.79
N ILE A 54 2.12 6.88 4.16
CA ILE A 54 2.46 5.61 4.81
C ILE A 54 3.26 4.68 3.89
N ARG A 55 4.17 3.93 4.50
CA ARG A 55 5.02 2.95 3.82
C ARG A 55 4.86 1.56 4.42
N PHE A 56 4.57 0.59 3.56
CA PHE A 56 4.53 -0.83 3.89
C PHE A 56 5.78 -1.55 3.37
N ARG A 57 6.31 -2.50 4.15
CA ARG A 57 7.43 -3.35 3.74
C ARG A 57 6.92 -4.68 3.18
N VAL A 58 7.38 -5.05 1.98
CA VAL A 58 7.13 -6.35 1.36
C VAL A 58 8.47 -6.97 0.93
N GLY A 59 9.11 -7.68 1.86
CA GLY A 59 10.46 -8.22 1.64
C GLY A 59 11.48 -7.09 1.44
N VAL A 60 12.05 -7.01 0.23
CA VAL A 60 12.96 -5.93 -0.21
C VAL A 60 12.23 -4.76 -0.90
N TYR A 61 10.92 -4.88 -1.14
CA TYR A 61 10.12 -3.84 -1.77
C TYR A 61 9.45 -2.96 -0.72
N ARG A 62 9.19 -1.71 -1.10
CA ARG A 62 8.41 -0.76 -0.31
C ARG A 62 7.20 -0.34 -1.14
N VAL A 63 6.03 -0.37 -0.52
CA VAL A 63 4.80 0.19 -1.09
C VAL A 63 4.51 1.49 -0.34
N ILE A 64 4.34 2.56 -1.08
CA ILE A 64 4.01 3.89 -0.53
C ILE A 64 2.58 4.19 -0.94
N ALA A 65 1.79 4.69 0.00
CA ALA A 65 0.39 5.02 -0.20
C ALA A 65 0.03 6.30 0.55
N ASP A 66 -0.96 6.99 0.01
CA ASP A 66 -1.62 8.11 0.65
C ASP A 66 -2.85 7.59 1.40
N ILE A 67 -3.11 8.15 2.58
CA ILE A 67 -4.26 7.79 3.39
C ILE A 67 -5.38 8.74 3.01
N ASP A 68 -6.42 8.20 2.37
CA ASP A 68 -7.66 8.95 2.16
C ASP A 68 -8.38 9.13 3.51
N HIS A 69 -8.21 10.31 4.08
CA HIS A 69 -8.85 10.74 5.33
C HIS A 69 -10.32 11.16 5.14
N ASP A 70 -10.80 11.26 3.89
CA ASP A 70 -12.08 11.90 3.57
C ASP A 70 -13.26 10.93 3.46
N LYS A 71 -13.12 9.69 3.97
CA LYS A 71 -14.29 8.87 4.31
C LYS A 71 -14.97 9.43 5.56
N LYS A 72 -15.64 10.57 5.40
CA LYS A 72 -16.68 11.05 6.31
C LYS A 72 -17.78 9.99 6.36
N TYR A 73 -17.89 9.34 7.51
CA TYR A 73 -19.08 8.58 7.91
C TYR A 73 -20.27 9.53 8.05
#